data_AF-A0A9K3LIP0-F1
#
_entry.id   AF-A0A9K3LIP0-F1
#
_cell.length_a   1.000
_cell.length_b   1.000
_cell.length_c   1.000
_cell.angle_alpha   90.00
_cell.angle_beta   90.00
_cell.angle_gamma   90.00
#
_symmetry.space_group_name_H-M   'P 1'
#
loop_
_entity.id
_entity.type
_entity.pdbx_description
1 polymer ?
#
loop_
_entity_poly.entity_id
_entity_poly.type
_entity_poly.pdbx_seq_one_letter_code
_entity_poly.pdbx_strand_id
1 'polypeptide(L)'
;MKLITIVHCWSAPRSRSTAFLYSWEARGSDCVAIDEPLYREWLIQKGDSVARPYLDGIIKGVPPADSPDDEDPEIWKRELLSLNERIAQAAEKLPTNGIVFCKHMAKHADLYDFETEFKMDSIELIHRHLLLIRDPVDVLSSWSVAGGVHGDNPTSDEVGIIPLMVIYSKLESRMDGMQPVVVESDDLVNDPEGTLFWVCERLSVPFHQSMLTWECGKHECDGPWARWWYANVHKSSGWESSTKDYYPETKVYRTMDPLLMPALKAAFPAYTFLSQLTLSYSQRGPDSSKIYEDPRNESLLVWIGAPGRGRLLPRDMAGVSPWDSIVQGGDGCWEGIRVYRGKILSLDKHLRRLFRSAKALGYENVHTKEEVMDAIFRTLAANGMRDHAHMRLTLTRGEKCTSSMNPKFNVYGTTLIILPEWKPTEGATTYDNTSGIALITASQRRNSPATCDSKIHHNNMINNILPKIQANLAGVADALMLDLEGFVTETNATNIFMVDDEGILLTPHADHCLPGITRETVITLAKELGIPTEVRRVSLAEFYAAEEVFTTGTMGELTPVTRIDGRVIGEGVRGEVTKRLQEAYKKLPEREGWATPIPAFADS
;
A
#
# COMPACT_ATOMS: atom_id res chain seq x y z
N MET A 1 4.98 35.16 25.68
CA MET A 1 4.21 35.55 24.49
C MET A 1 2.95 34.70 24.50
N LYS A 2 1.78 35.24 24.16
CA LYS A 2 0.55 34.45 24.07
C LYS A 2 0.72 33.45 22.93
N LEU A 3 0.41 32.18 23.15
CA LEU A 3 0.52 31.13 22.14
C LEU A 3 -0.87 30.80 21.60
N ILE A 4 -1.04 30.74 20.28
CA ILE A 4 -2.30 30.38 19.62
C ILE A 4 -2.03 29.35 18.53
N THR A 5 -2.88 28.32 18.43
CA THR A 5 -2.81 27.33 17.35
C THR A 5 -3.81 27.67 16.26
N ILE A 6 -3.36 27.78 15.02
CA ILE A 6 -4.22 27.96 13.85
C ILE A 6 -4.40 26.60 13.17
N VAL A 7 -5.63 26.10 13.11
CA VAL A 7 -5.95 24.84 12.44
C VAL A 7 -6.59 25.15 11.08
N HIS A 8 -5.85 24.91 10.00
CA HIS A 8 -6.34 25.04 8.63
C HIS A 8 -6.94 23.71 8.15
N CYS A 9 -8.29 23.67 8.04
CA CYS A 9 -9.03 22.56 7.46
C CYS A 9 -9.25 22.78 5.96
N TRP A 10 -8.50 22.06 5.13
CA TRP A 10 -8.68 22.05 3.68
C TRP A 10 -9.63 20.93 3.31
N SER A 11 -10.75 21.27 2.66
CA SER A 11 -11.80 20.30 2.41
C SER A 11 -12.14 20.19 0.92
N ALA A 12 -12.40 18.96 0.48
CA ALA A 12 -13.10 18.74 -0.78
C ALA A 12 -14.54 19.27 -0.67
N PRO A 13 -15.18 19.71 -1.75
CA PRO A 13 -16.59 20.07 -1.71
C PRO A 13 -17.45 18.92 -1.17
N ARG A 14 -18.55 19.24 -0.48
CA ARG A 14 -19.50 18.26 0.05
C ARG A 14 -18.90 17.23 1.04
N SER A 15 -17.78 17.51 1.69
CA SER A 15 -17.10 16.60 2.64
C SER A 15 -17.53 16.74 4.11
N ARG A 16 -18.76 17.18 4.39
CA ARG A 16 -19.24 17.51 5.76
C ARG A 16 -18.41 18.58 6.50
N SER A 17 -17.61 19.37 5.78
CA SER A 17 -16.74 20.38 6.38
C SER A 17 -17.46 21.44 7.22
N THR A 18 -18.71 21.79 6.91
CA THR A 18 -19.52 22.70 7.74
C THR A 18 -19.92 22.08 9.09
N ALA A 19 -20.30 20.79 9.12
CA ALA A 19 -20.56 20.11 10.39
C ALA A 19 -19.27 20.03 11.23
N PHE A 20 -18.13 19.83 10.56
CA PHE A 20 -16.83 19.88 11.23
C PHE A 20 -16.50 21.28 11.77
N LEU A 21 -16.80 22.35 11.04
CA LEU A 21 -16.69 23.73 11.53
C LEU A 21 -17.47 23.93 12.84
N TYR A 22 -18.73 23.48 12.92
CA TYR A 22 -19.56 23.59 14.12
C TYR A 22 -19.04 22.74 15.28
N SER A 23 -18.50 21.56 15.00
CA SER A 23 -17.81 20.73 15.98
C SER A 23 -16.64 21.46 16.66
N TRP A 24 -15.84 22.22 15.90
CA TRP A 24 -14.77 23.04 16.46
C TRP A 24 -15.29 24.30 17.17
N GLU A 25 -16.35 24.94 16.66
CA GLU A 25 -17.00 26.08 17.33
C GLU A 25 -17.57 25.67 18.71
N ALA A 26 -18.12 24.45 18.82
CA ALA A 26 -18.70 23.91 20.05
C ALA A 26 -17.70 23.75 21.22
N ARG A 27 -16.40 23.95 20.98
CA ARG A 27 -15.41 24.05 22.07
C ARG A 27 -15.57 25.33 22.91
N GLY A 28 -16.20 26.36 22.35
CA GLY A 28 -16.56 27.59 23.05
C GLY A 28 -15.34 28.47 23.34
N SER A 29 -15.08 28.77 24.62
CA SER A 29 -14.17 29.85 25.03
C SER A 29 -12.70 29.71 24.59
N ASP A 30 -12.28 28.53 24.15
CA ASP A 30 -10.92 28.27 23.70
C ASP A 30 -10.79 28.13 22.16
N CYS A 31 -11.87 28.30 21.40
CA CYS A 31 -11.85 28.18 19.94
C CYS A 31 -12.67 29.27 19.26
N VAL A 32 -12.13 29.83 18.17
CA VAL A 32 -12.88 30.67 17.23
C VAL A 32 -12.88 30.00 15.87
N ALA A 33 -14.08 29.75 15.32
CA ALA A 33 -14.29 29.12 14.03
C ALA A 33 -14.46 30.19 12.93
N ILE A 34 -13.78 30.00 11.80
CA ILE A 34 -13.75 30.92 10.66
C ILE A 34 -14.17 30.17 9.40
N ASP A 35 -15.31 30.56 8.82
CA ASP A 35 -15.84 29.99 7.58
C ASP A 35 -15.27 30.66 6.32
N GLU A 36 -14.65 29.85 5.46
CA GLU A 36 -14.09 30.14 4.13
C GLU A 36 -13.53 31.56 3.92
N PRO A 37 -12.54 31.99 4.72
CA PRO A 37 -11.99 33.35 4.68
C PRO A 37 -11.27 33.72 3.37
N LEU A 38 -10.98 32.74 2.52
CA LEU A 38 -10.36 32.95 1.21
C LEU A 38 -11.38 33.02 0.06
N TYR A 39 -12.68 32.80 0.33
CA TYR A 39 -13.68 32.63 -0.72
C TYR A 39 -13.92 33.90 -1.52
N ARG A 40 -13.95 35.07 -0.87
CA ARG A 40 -14.11 36.36 -1.56
C ARG A 40 -12.97 36.61 -2.55
N GLU A 41 -11.72 36.47 -2.12
CA GLU A 41 -10.56 36.66 -2.99
C GLU A 41 -10.54 35.66 -4.14
N TRP A 42 -10.96 34.42 -3.88
CA TRP A 42 -11.12 33.41 -4.92
C TRP A 42 -12.17 33.82 -5.96
N LEU A 43 -13.33 34.34 -5.53
CA LEU A 43 -14.36 34.85 -6.45
C LEU A 43 -13.85 36.04 -7.28
N ILE A 44 -13.08 36.95 -6.67
CA ILE A 44 -12.46 38.08 -7.39
C ILE A 44 -11.49 37.57 -8.47
N GLN A 45 -10.66 36.58 -8.16
CA GLN A 45 -9.73 36.00 -9.13
C GLN A 45 -10.43 35.25 -10.27
N LYS A 46 -11.56 34.58 -9.98
CA LYS A 46 -12.31 33.83 -10.99
C LYS A 46 -13.20 34.71 -11.87
N GLY A 47 -13.64 35.86 -11.37
CA GLY A 47 -14.52 36.78 -12.10
C GLY A 47 -15.77 36.08 -12.66
N ASP A 48 -16.14 36.39 -13.89
CA ASP A 48 -17.36 35.89 -14.55
C ASP A 48 -17.33 34.38 -14.88
N SER A 49 -16.21 33.69 -14.63
CA SER A 49 -16.12 32.24 -14.87
C SER A 49 -16.92 31.40 -13.86
N VAL A 50 -17.37 32.00 -12.75
CA VAL A 50 -18.15 31.32 -11.70
C VAL A 50 -19.38 32.14 -11.36
N ALA A 51 -20.56 31.68 -11.82
CA ALA A 51 -21.82 32.32 -11.49
C ALA A 51 -22.27 32.00 -10.05
N ARG A 52 -22.54 33.03 -9.24
CA ARG A 52 -23.16 32.92 -7.91
C ARG A 52 -24.23 33.99 -7.72
N PRO A 53 -25.39 33.68 -7.12
CA PRO A 53 -26.46 34.66 -6.91
C PRO A 53 -26.07 35.82 -5.97
N TYR A 54 -25.03 35.62 -5.16
CA TYR A 54 -24.52 36.58 -4.17
C TYR A 54 -23.16 37.19 -4.53
N LEU A 55 -22.65 36.98 -5.75
CA LEU A 55 -21.29 37.39 -6.16
C LEU A 55 -21.02 38.87 -5.87
N ASP A 56 -21.89 39.73 -6.39
CA ASP A 56 -21.80 41.19 -6.24
C ASP A 56 -21.81 41.63 -4.77
N GLY A 57 -22.65 40.99 -3.97
CA GLY A 57 -22.78 41.32 -2.55
C GLY A 57 -21.51 40.97 -1.77
N ILE A 58 -20.92 39.78 -2.02
CA ILE A 58 -19.68 39.35 -1.37
C ILE A 58 -18.51 40.26 -1.74
N ILE A 59 -18.38 40.63 -3.02
CA ILE A 59 -17.28 41.48 -3.49
C ILE A 59 -17.37 42.88 -2.86
N LYS A 60 -18.59 43.44 -2.78
CA LYS A 60 -18.86 44.80 -2.26
C LYS A 60 -19.03 44.86 -0.74
N GLY A 61 -19.17 43.72 -0.06
CA GLY A 61 -19.44 43.64 1.37
C GLY A 61 -20.82 44.17 1.76
N VAL A 62 -21.82 43.99 0.89
CA VAL A 62 -23.22 44.42 1.12
C VAL A 62 -24.22 43.33 0.74
N PRO A 63 -25.35 43.19 1.46
CA PRO A 63 -26.38 42.23 1.09
C PRO A 63 -26.93 42.46 -0.33
N PRO A 64 -27.21 41.39 -1.10
CA PRO A 64 -27.98 41.46 -2.33
C PRO A 64 -29.34 42.14 -2.13
N ALA A 65 -29.86 42.80 -3.16
CA ALA A 65 -31.12 43.55 -3.08
C ALA A 65 -32.36 42.69 -2.78
N ASP A 66 -32.28 41.37 -3.00
CA ASP A 66 -33.30 40.38 -2.71
C ASP A 66 -33.13 39.69 -1.33
N SER A 67 -32.25 40.23 -0.49
CA SER A 67 -31.98 39.69 0.84
C SER A 67 -33.14 39.92 1.81
N PRO A 68 -33.45 38.95 2.70
CA PRO A 68 -34.44 39.13 3.76
C PRO A 68 -34.16 40.34 4.65
N ASP A 69 -35.21 40.97 5.17
CA ASP A 69 -35.10 42.14 6.05
C ASP A 69 -34.40 41.85 7.38
N ASP A 70 -34.29 40.58 7.79
CA ASP A 70 -33.62 40.11 9.00
C ASP A 70 -32.14 39.72 8.77
N GLU A 71 -31.60 39.97 7.58
CA GLU A 71 -30.20 39.66 7.27
C GLU A 71 -29.24 40.70 7.85
N ASP A 72 -28.30 40.24 8.69
CA ASP A 72 -27.29 41.09 9.33
C ASP A 72 -26.26 41.62 8.31
N PRO A 73 -26.21 42.95 8.07
CA PRO A 73 -25.26 43.54 7.13
C PRO A 73 -23.79 43.40 7.56
N GLU A 74 -23.51 43.20 8.85
CA GLU A 74 -22.14 43.07 9.35
C GLU A 74 -21.46 41.77 8.89
N ILE A 75 -22.23 40.71 8.64
CA ILE A 75 -21.73 39.45 8.07
C ILE A 75 -21.09 39.69 6.70
N TRP A 76 -21.66 40.58 5.87
CA TRP A 76 -21.12 40.90 4.55
C TRP A 76 -19.88 41.77 4.62
N LYS A 77 -19.83 42.73 5.57
CA LYS A 77 -18.65 43.57 5.79
C LYS A 77 -17.46 42.77 6.32
N ARG A 78 -17.73 41.76 7.16
CA ARG A 78 -16.70 40.84 7.67
C ARG A 78 -15.92 40.17 6.54
N GLU A 79 -16.57 39.85 5.42
CA GLU A 79 -15.91 39.20 4.28
C GLU A 79 -14.95 40.13 3.52
N LEU A 80 -14.92 41.44 3.80
CA LEU A 80 -13.90 42.36 3.28
C LEU A 80 -12.54 42.17 3.96
N LEU A 81 -12.50 41.53 5.13
CA LEU A 81 -11.27 41.25 5.86
C LEU A 81 -10.53 40.08 5.21
N SER A 82 -9.22 40.21 5.08
CA SER A 82 -8.34 39.12 4.67
C SER A 82 -8.32 37.98 5.69
N LEU A 83 -7.86 36.79 5.27
CA LEU A 83 -7.59 35.67 6.16
C LEU A 83 -6.77 36.10 7.39
N ASN A 84 -5.70 36.87 7.16
CA ASN A 84 -4.76 37.26 8.21
C ASN A 84 -5.40 38.22 9.22
N GLU A 85 -6.22 39.17 8.75
CA GLU A 85 -6.98 40.06 9.63
C GLU A 85 -8.01 39.29 10.47
N ARG A 86 -8.71 38.32 9.87
CA ARG A 86 -9.66 37.46 10.60
C ARG A 86 -8.95 36.59 11.64
N ILE A 87 -7.78 36.03 11.31
CA ILE A 87 -6.94 35.29 12.27
C ILE A 87 -6.48 36.21 13.40
N ALA A 88 -5.99 37.41 13.11
CA ALA A 88 -5.51 38.34 14.12
C ALA A 88 -6.63 38.73 15.11
N GLN A 89 -7.80 39.10 14.59
CA GLN A 89 -8.96 39.44 15.43
C GLN A 89 -9.44 38.27 16.29
N ALA A 90 -9.38 37.04 15.78
CA ALA A 90 -9.71 35.84 16.55
C ALA A 90 -8.66 35.54 17.62
N ALA A 91 -7.38 35.57 17.24
CA ALA A 91 -6.25 35.30 18.11
C ALA A 91 -6.18 36.27 19.29
N GLU A 92 -6.55 37.54 19.11
CA GLU A 92 -6.62 38.55 20.18
C GLU A 92 -7.67 38.21 21.25
N LYS A 93 -8.82 37.66 20.86
CA LYS A 93 -9.94 37.33 21.76
C LYS A 93 -9.72 36.07 22.61
N LEU A 94 -8.89 35.14 22.12
CA LEU A 94 -8.69 33.83 22.74
C LEU A 94 -7.81 33.86 24.00
N PRO A 95 -7.85 32.87 24.90
CA PRO A 95 -6.82 32.70 25.93
C PRO A 95 -5.50 32.17 25.33
N THR A 96 -4.42 32.09 26.11
CA THR A 96 -3.23 31.35 25.68
C THR A 96 -3.58 29.88 25.47
N ASN A 97 -2.96 29.24 24.47
CA ASN A 97 -3.30 27.91 23.95
C ASN A 97 -4.71 27.82 23.33
N GLY A 98 -5.33 28.96 23.00
CA GLY A 98 -6.55 28.99 22.22
C GLY A 98 -6.33 28.61 20.76
N ILE A 99 -7.42 28.28 20.08
CA ILE A 99 -7.43 27.71 18.74
C ILE A 99 -8.22 28.61 17.79
N VAL A 100 -7.66 28.90 16.62
CA VAL A 100 -8.42 29.48 15.51
C VAL A 100 -8.60 28.39 14.46
N PHE A 101 -9.81 27.90 14.29
CA PHE A 101 -10.13 26.90 13.28
C PHE A 101 -10.61 27.57 12.00
N CYS A 102 -9.89 27.38 10.90
CA CYS A 102 -10.22 27.96 9.61
C CYS A 102 -10.65 26.86 8.63
N LYS A 103 -11.92 26.88 8.22
CA LYS A 103 -12.43 26.02 7.15
C LYS A 103 -12.11 26.65 5.79
N HIS A 104 -11.47 25.87 4.92
CA HIS A 104 -11.14 26.24 3.55
C HIS A 104 -11.68 25.20 2.56
N MET A 105 -12.01 25.65 1.35
CA MET A 105 -12.14 24.74 0.21
C MET A 105 -10.77 24.52 -0.41
N ALA A 106 -10.46 23.30 -0.81
CA ALA A 106 -9.15 22.94 -1.35
C ALA A 106 -8.75 23.79 -2.57
N LYS A 107 -9.74 24.22 -3.37
CA LYS A 107 -9.53 25.09 -4.55
C LYS A 107 -9.14 26.54 -4.22
N HIS A 108 -9.14 26.93 -2.94
CA HIS A 108 -8.67 28.24 -2.49
C HIS A 108 -7.17 28.22 -2.14
N ALA A 109 -6.51 27.06 -2.19
CA ALA A 109 -5.14 26.88 -1.71
C ALA A 109 -4.10 27.77 -2.39
N ASP A 110 -4.31 28.18 -3.64
CA ASP A 110 -3.38 29.08 -4.33
C ASP A 110 -3.36 30.52 -3.75
N LEU A 111 -4.34 30.85 -2.91
CA LEU A 111 -4.40 32.12 -2.17
C LEU A 111 -3.66 32.08 -0.83
N TYR A 112 -3.18 30.90 -0.43
CA TYR A 112 -2.52 30.71 0.86
C TYR A 112 -1.01 30.51 0.69
N ASP A 113 -0.23 31.27 1.44
CA ASP A 113 1.22 31.15 1.49
C ASP A 113 1.62 30.03 2.46
N PHE A 114 1.86 28.84 1.91
CA PHE A 114 2.35 27.68 2.64
C PHE A 114 3.84 27.75 3.00
N GLU A 115 4.60 28.72 2.53
CA GLU A 115 6.03 28.81 2.83
C GLU A 115 6.29 29.67 4.06
N THR A 116 5.66 30.83 4.12
CA THR A 116 5.96 31.82 5.17
C THR A 116 5.00 31.76 6.35
N GLU A 117 3.73 31.40 6.07
CA GLU A 117 2.58 31.46 6.97
C GLU A 117 2.40 32.85 7.62
N PHE A 118 1.19 33.09 8.14
CA PHE A 118 0.92 34.37 8.81
C PHE A 118 1.63 34.44 10.16
N LYS A 119 2.22 35.60 10.48
CA LYS A 119 2.92 35.84 11.75
C LYS A 119 2.45 37.13 12.39
N MET A 120 2.47 37.16 13.72
CA MET A 120 2.17 38.34 14.53
C MET A 120 3.33 38.65 15.46
N ASP A 121 3.60 39.94 15.69
CA ASP A 121 4.69 40.37 16.57
C ASP A 121 4.37 40.14 18.07
N SER A 122 3.08 40.13 18.43
CA SER A 122 2.60 40.09 19.82
C SER A 122 2.09 38.72 20.28
N ILE A 123 1.76 37.83 19.34
CA ILE A 123 1.19 36.51 19.58
C ILE A 123 1.98 35.49 18.76
N GLU A 124 2.44 34.42 19.40
CA GLU A 124 3.09 33.31 18.73
C GLU A 124 2.01 32.41 18.11
N LEU A 125 2.08 32.22 16.79
CA LEU A 125 1.13 31.42 16.03
C LEU A 125 1.78 30.08 15.64
N ILE A 126 1.11 28.97 15.97
CA ILE A 126 1.47 27.63 15.50
C ILE A 126 0.44 27.21 14.46
N HIS A 127 0.85 27.08 13.20
CA HIS A 127 -0.03 26.59 12.15
C HIS A 127 -0.03 25.06 12.11
N ARG A 128 -1.23 24.50 11.97
CA ARG A 128 -1.50 23.09 11.79
C ARG A 128 -2.45 22.91 10.63
N HIS A 129 -2.24 21.87 9.84
CA HIS A 129 -3.00 21.62 8.63
C HIS A 129 -3.66 20.25 8.69
N LEU A 130 -4.92 20.22 8.27
CA LEU A 130 -5.65 18.98 8.06
C LEU A 130 -6.34 18.98 6.69
N LEU A 131 -6.45 17.79 6.11
CA LEU A 131 -7.08 17.53 4.82
C LEU A 131 -8.31 16.67 5.06
N LEU A 132 -9.49 17.20 4.74
CA LEU A 132 -10.76 16.48 4.84
C LEU A 132 -11.12 15.94 3.45
N ILE A 133 -10.92 14.64 3.27
CA ILE A 133 -11.21 13.92 2.03
C ILE A 133 -12.60 13.30 2.08
N ARG A 134 -13.12 12.94 0.90
CA ARG A 134 -14.36 12.19 0.74
C ARG A 134 -14.29 11.34 -0.53
N ASP A 135 -14.98 10.21 -0.57
CA ASP A 135 -15.08 9.39 -1.76
C ASP A 135 -15.51 10.23 -2.98
N PRO A 136 -14.73 10.22 -4.09
CA PRO A 136 -15.04 11.00 -5.28
C PRO A 136 -16.45 10.75 -5.86
N VAL A 137 -16.98 9.53 -5.73
CA VAL A 137 -18.31 9.16 -6.22
C VAL A 137 -19.41 9.83 -5.41
N ASP A 138 -19.24 9.93 -4.11
CA ASP A 138 -20.14 10.66 -3.22
C ASP A 138 -20.17 12.16 -3.52
N VAL A 139 -19.00 12.75 -3.78
CA VAL A 139 -18.90 14.18 -4.15
C VAL A 139 -19.63 14.44 -5.46
N LEU A 140 -19.37 13.63 -6.49
CA LEU A 140 -19.96 13.77 -7.82
C LEU A 140 -21.48 13.54 -7.82
N SER A 141 -21.98 12.63 -6.99
CA SER A 141 -23.41 12.35 -6.90
C SER A 141 -24.19 13.44 -6.20
N SER A 142 -23.65 13.98 -5.11
CA SER A 142 -24.21 15.16 -4.45
C SER A 142 -24.25 16.36 -5.40
N TRP A 143 -23.34 16.44 -6.37
CA TRP A 143 -23.32 17.51 -7.37
C TRP A 143 -24.44 17.39 -8.40
N SER A 144 -24.73 16.18 -8.91
CA SER A 144 -25.82 15.97 -9.90
C SER A 144 -27.20 16.42 -9.40
N VAL A 145 -27.41 16.45 -8.08
CA VAL A 145 -28.66 16.92 -7.46
C VAL A 145 -28.72 18.46 -7.36
N ALA A 146 -27.58 19.15 -7.53
CA ALA A 146 -27.42 20.60 -7.40
C ALA A 146 -27.00 21.31 -8.70
N GLY A 147 -27.12 20.66 -9.87
CA GLY A 147 -26.58 21.12 -11.17
C GLY A 147 -26.96 22.55 -11.57
N GLY A 148 -28.17 22.99 -11.22
CA GLY A 148 -28.65 24.36 -11.49
C GLY A 148 -27.84 25.49 -10.83
N VAL A 149 -27.04 25.20 -9.80
CA VAL A 149 -26.18 26.21 -9.13
C VAL A 149 -24.75 26.21 -9.72
N HIS A 150 -24.38 25.18 -10.49
CA HIS A 150 -23.03 24.99 -11.02
C HIS A 150 -22.96 25.03 -12.56
N GLY A 151 -24.05 25.36 -13.24
CA GLY A 151 -24.06 25.56 -14.71
C GLY A 151 -23.84 24.29 -15.52
N ASP A 152 -24.19 23.12 -14.96
CA ASP A 152 -24.19 21.81 -15.64
C ASP A 152 -22.86 21.37 -16.30
N ASN A 153 -21.71 21.91 -15.87
CA ASN A 153 -20.38 21.52 -16.39
C ASN A 153 -19.48 20.89 -15.30
N PRO A 154 -19.36 19.56 -15.25
CA PRO A 154 -18.51 18.90 -14.27
C PRO A 154 -17.03 18.97 -14.68
N THR A 155 -16.23 19.76 -13.95
CA THR A 155 -14.76 19.75 -14.08
C THR A 155 -14.13 18.89 -12.98
N SER A 156 -12.93 18.36 -13.21
CA SER A 156 -12.17 17.62 -12.18
C SER A 156 -11.93 18.43 -10.90
N ASP A 157 -11.91 19.75 -11.03
CA ASP A 157 -11.69 20.69 -9.93
C ASP A 157 -12.83 20.66 -8.90
N GLU A 158 -14.05 20.26 -9.29
CA GLU A 158 -15.21 20.19 -8.39
C GLU A 158 -15.16 18.98 -7.45
N VAL A 159 -14.33 17.96 -7.73
CA VAL A 159 -14.09 16.86 -6.78
C VAL A 159 -13.17 17.32 -5.63
N GLY A 160 -12.29 18.30 -5.87
CA GLY A 160 -11.41 18.89 -4.86
C GLY A 160 -10.25 18.00 -4.38
N ILE A 161 -10.23 16.71 -4.71
CA ILE A 161 -9.19 15.78 -4.22
C ILE A 161 -7.80 16.04 -4.81
N ILE A 162 -7.71 16.45 -6.07
CA ILE A 162 -6.42 16.79 -6.70
C ILE A 162 -5.79 18.01 -6.02
N PRO A 163 -6.53 19.13 -5.80
CA PRO A 163 -6.06 20.23 -4.96
C PRO A 163 -5.62 19.79 -3.55
N LEU A 164 -6.35 18.88 -2.89
CA LEU A 164 -5.92 18.36 -1.57
C LEU A 164 -4.59 17.62 -1.65
N MET A 165 -4.33 16.86 -2.71
CA MET A 165 -3.03 16.20 -2.91
C MET A 165 -1.91 17.21 -3.18
N VAL A 166 -2.19 18.30 -3.89
CA VAL A 166 -1.22 19.40 -4.07
C VAL A 166 -0.88 20.05 -2.73
N ILE A 167 -1.88 20.30 -1.88
CA ILE A 167 -1.68 20.83 -0.52
C ILE A 167 -0.84 19.86 0.31
N TYR A 168 -1.16 18.56 0.28
CA TYR A 168 -0.38 17.53 0.95
C TYR A 168 1.09 17.61 0.55
N SER A 169 1.38 17.62 -0.75
CA SER A 169 2.75 17.67 -1.27
C SER A 169 3.49 18.94 -0.85
N LYS A 170 2.83 20.12 -0.88
CA LYS A 170 3.42 21.38 -0.40
C LYS A 170 3.81 21.29 1.08
N LEU A 171 2.93 20.75 1.92
CA LEU A 171 3.15 20.62 3.36
C LEU A 171 4.21 19.57 3.70
N GLU A 172 4.21 18.43 3.02
CA GLU A 172 5.17 17.34 3.25
C GLU A 172 6.60 17.73 2.84
N SER A 173 6.74 18.65 1.88
CA SER A 173 8.05 19.19 1.49
C SER A 173 8.69 20.13 2.54
N ARG A 174 7.98 20.47 3.62
CA ARG A 174 8.51 21.30 4.71
C ARG A 174 9.51 20.50 5.55
N MET A 175 10.62 21.13 5.91
CA MET A 175 11.65 20.52 6.80
C MET A 175 11.26 20.55 8.29
N ASP A 176 10.01 20.86 8.64
CA ASP A 176 9.51 20.90 10.02
C ASP A 176 9.05 19.52 10.54
N GLY A 177 8.94 18.52 9.65
CA GLY A 177 8.54 17.15 9.98
C GLY A 177 7.07 16.99 10.38
N MET A 178 6.24 18.03 10.22
CA MET A 178 4.83 18.01 10.61
C MET A 178 3.95 17.63 9.42
N GLN A 179 3.64 16.34 9.31
CA GLN A 179 2.71 15.86 8.28
C GLN A 179 1.29 16.37 8.54
N PRO A 180 0.56 16.78 7.48
CA PRO A 180 -0.85 17.13 7.62
C PRO A 180 -1.69 15.94 8.07
N VAL A 181 -2.71 16.22 8.87
CA VAL A 181 -3.66 15.19 9.32
C VAL A 181 -4.67 14.94 8.20
N VAL A 182 -4.78 13.71 7.71
CA VAL A 182 -5.78 13.35 6.69
C VAL A 182 -6.97 12.65 7.35
N VAL A 183 -8.16 13.15 7.09
CA VAL A 183 -9.42 12.68 7.70
C VAL A 183 -10.38 12.27 6.61
N GLU A 184 -10.87 11.04 6.66
CA GLU A 184 -12.01 10.61 5.84
C GLU A 184 -13.29 11.17 6.45
N SER A 185 -14.08 11.88 5.65
CA SER A 185 -15.30 12.54 6.12
C SER A 185 -16.37 11.59 6.64
N ASP A 186 -16.37 10.32 6.20
CA ASP A 186 -17.28 9.29 6.71
C ASP A 186 -16.85 8.75 8.08
N ASP A 187 -15.55 8.81 8.42
CA ASP A 187 -15.06 8.39 9.74
C ASP A 187 -15.65 9.27 10.86
N LEU A 188 -15.88 10.55 10.59
CA LEU A 188 -16.56 11.49 11.50
C LEU A 188 -18.02 11.11 11.80
N VAL A 189 -18.65 10.25 10.99
CA VAL A 189 -20.01 9.74 11.22
C VAL A 189 -19.97 8.33 11.80
N ASN A 190 -19.04 7.50 11.33
CA ASN A 190 -18.93 6.09 11.74
C ASN A 190 -18.32 5.93 13.15
N ASP A 191 -17.33 6.75 13.49
CA ASP A 191 -16.68 6.80 14.80
C ASP A 191 -16.29 8.26 15.12
N PRO A 192 -17.27 9.12 15.46
CA PRO A 192 -17.05 10.54 15.70
C PRO A 192 -16.05 10.79 16.84
N GLU A 193 -16.19 10.07 17.95
CA GLU A 193 -15.33 10.25 19.13
C GLU A 193 -13.90 9.80 18.85
N GLY A 194 -13.70 8.60 18.31
CA GLY A 194 -12.37 8.09 17.98
C GLY A 194 -11.66 8.94 16.92
N THR A 195 -12.38 9.38 15.89
CA THR A 195 -11.85 10.23 14.82
C THR A 195 -11.44 11.61 15.35
N LEU A 196 -12.32 12.28 16.11
CA LEU A 196 -12.01 13.61 16.66
C LEU A 196 -10.89 13.56 17.70
N PHE A 197 -10.87 12.53 18.55
CA PHE A 197 -9.78 12.31 19.50
C PHE A 197 -8.44 12.18 18.75
N TRP A 198 -8.38 11.35 17.72
CA TRP A 198 -7.19 11.15 16.91
C TRP A 198 -6.74 12.42 16.18
N VAL A 199 -7.68 13.19 15.61
CA VAL A 199 -7.38 14.48 14.98
C VAL A 199 -6.77 15.45 15.99
N CYS A 200 -7.39 15.59 17.16
CA CYS A 200 -6.87 16.46 18.23
C CYS A 200 -5.47 16.02 18.68
N GLU A 201 -5.24 14.73 18.88
CA GLU A 201 -3.93 14.16 19.24
C GLU A 201 -2.85 14.53 18.21
N ARG A 202 -3.13 14.27 16.92
CA ARG A 202 -2.20 14.54 15.81
C ARG A 202 -1.92 16.03 15.61
N LEU A 203 -2.88 16.89 15.90
CA LEU A 203 -2.71 18.35 15.87
C LEU A 203 -2.02 18.89 17.14
N SER A 204 -1.84 18.06 18.18
CA SER A 204 -1.34 18.44 19.50
C SER A 204 -2.23 19.44 20.23
N VAL A 205 -3.55 19.25 20.17
CA VAL A 205 -4.56 20.07 20.86
C VAL A 205 -5.49 19.19 21.71
N PRO A 206 -6.10 19.70 22.80
CA PRO A 206 -6.95 18.88 23.66
C PRO A 206 -8.29 18.55 23.00
N PHE A 207 -8.73 17.29 23.07
CA PHE A 207 -10.07 16.87 22.65
C PHE A 207 -11.13 17.29 23.69
N HIS A 208 -12.26 17.86 23.23
CA HIS A 208 -13.40 18.21 24.09
C HIS A 208 -14.64 17.41 23.69
N GLN A 209 -15.36 16.85 24.67
CA GLN A 209 -16.62 16.13 24.44
C GLN A 209 -17.70 16.99 23.76
N SER A 210 -17.67 18.32 23.95
CA SER A 210 -18.60 19.23 23.29
C SER A 210 -18.46 19.23 21.76
N MET A 211 -17.33 18.75 21.21
CA MET A 211 -17.13 18.61 19.77
C MET A 211 -18.06 17.57 19.11
N LEU A 212 -18.77 16.76 19.90
CA LEU A 212 -19.69 15.73 19.38
C LEU A 212 -21.08 16.27 19.03
N THR A 213 -21.44 17.46 19.53
CA THR A 213 -22.80 18.03 19.41
C THR A 213 -22.77 19.54 19.25
N TRP A 214 -23.78 20.11 18.57
CA TRP A 214 -23.93 21.56 18.39
C TRP A 214 -25.41 21.96 18.37
N GLU A 215 -25.71 23.26 18.46
CA GLU A 215 -27.08 23.77 18.37
C GLU A 215 -27.60 23.76 16.92
N CYS A 216 -28.89 23.49 16.72
CA CYS A 216 -29.50 23.62 15.39
C CYS A 216 -29.73 25.10 15.05
N GLY A 217 -29.36 25.52 13.85
CA GLY A 217 -29.69 26.85 13.32
C GLY A 217 -28.51 27.52 12.63
N LYS A 218 -28.60 28.85 12.47
CA LYS A 218 -27.49 29.67 11.97
C LYS A 218 -26.46 29.84 13.09
N HIS A 219 -25.18 29.77 12.74
CA HIS A 219 -24.06 29.97 13.67
C HIS A 219 -23.36 31.30 13.44
N GLU A 220 -22.69 31.85 14.45
CA GLU A 220 -21.95 33.11 14.33
C GLU A 220 -20.82 33.00 13.28
N CYS A 221 -20.21 31.82 13.20
CA CYS A 221 -19.16 31.55 12.22
C CYS A 221 -19.64 31.51 10.75
N ASP A 222 -20.96 31.39 10.49
CA ASP A 222 -21.51 31.20 9.14
C ASP A 222 -21.17 32.37 8.21
N GLY A 223 -20.71 32.04 7.00
CA GLY A 223 -20.61 33.02 5.91
C GLY A 223 -21.97 33.47 5.38
N PRO A 224 -22.05 34.61 4.66
CA PRO A 224 -23.30 35.10 4.05
C PRO A 224 -23.93 34.09 3.09
N TRP A 225 -23.12 33.18 2.51
CA TRP A 225 -23.59 32.12 1.63
C TRP A 225 -24.36 30.98 2.33
N ALA A 226 -24.41 30.94 3.67
CA ALA A 226 -25.00 29.83 4.43
C ALA A 226 -26.45 29.54 4.02
N ARG A 227 -27.26 30.57 3.69
CA ARG A 227 -28.66 30.40 3.27
C ARG A 227 -28.85 29.53 2.02
N TRP A 228 -27.83 29.43 1.16
CA TRP A 228 -27.88 28.60 -0.05
C TRP A 228 -27.36 27.17 0.16
N TRP A 229 -26.46 26.97 1.14
CA TRP A 229 -25.69 25.73 1.21
C TRP A 229 -25.89 24.93 2.50
N TYR A 230 -26.27 25.57 3.62
CA TYR A 230 -26.16 24.98 4.97
C TYR A 230 -27.48 24.45 5.54
N ALA A 231 -28.57 24.49 4.77
CA ALA A 231 -29.90 24.07 5.20
C ALA A 231 -29.97 22.66 5.82
N ASN A 232 -29.09 21.73 5.42
CA ASN A 232 -29.03 20.39 6.01
C ASN A 232 -28.30 20.40 7.36
N VAL A 233 -27.16 21.10 7.48
CA VAL A 233 -26.38 21.15 8.71
C VAL A 233 -27.10 21.98 9.78
N HIS A 234 -27.81 23.06 9.39
CA HIS A 234 -28.68 23.83 10.29
C HIS A 234 -29.82 23.02 10.94
N LYS A 235 -30.13 21.82 10.43
CA LYS A 235 -31.11 20.89 11.03
C LYS A 235 -30.47 19.82 11.91
N SER A 236 -29.14 19.75 11.96
CA SER A 236 -28.39 18.74 12.72
C SER A 236 -27.89 19.31 14.04
N SER A 237 -27.73 18.45 15.04
CA SER A 237 -27.20 18.79 16.35
C SER A 237 -25.98 17.95 16.76
N GLY A 238 -25.34 17.28 15.79
CA GLY A 238 -24.23 16.37 16.02
C GLY A 238 -23.95 15.46 14.81
N TRP A 239 -23.10 14.46 15.03
CA TRP A 239 -22.68 13.48 14.02
C TRP A 239 -23.72 12.37 13.82
N GLU A 240 -24.90 12.70 13.31
CA GLU A 240 -25.94 11.71 13.01
C GLU A 240 -25.81 11.16 11.58
N SER A 241 -26.01 9.84 11.41
CA SER A 241 -26.09 9.25 10.08
C SER A 241 -27.49 9.49 9.49
N SER A 242 -27.56 10.12 8.33
CA SER A 242 -28.79 10.14 7.55
C SER A 242 -29.00 8.77 6.91
N THR A 243 -29.85 7.96 7.56
CA THR A 243 -30.57 6.78 7.04
C THR A 243 -29.83 5.45 6.79
N LYS A 244 -30.41 4.44 7.43
CA LYS A 244 -30.33 2.98 7.26
C LYS A 244 -30.84 2.49 5.88
N ASP A 245 -30.27 2.98 4.78
CA ASP A 245 -30.47 2.29 3.50
C ASP A 245 -29.41 1.19 3.40
N TYR A 246 -29.82 -0.07 3.23
CA TYR A 246 -28.90 -1.10 2.74
C TYR A 246 -28.55 -0.69 1.30
N TYR A 247 -27.31 -0.27 1.06
CA TYR A 247 -26.76 0.17 -0.23
C TYR A 247 -27.09 1.60 -0.76
N PRO A 248 -26.91 2.69 0.02
CA PRO A 248 -27.04 4.05 -0.52
C PRO A 248 -25.89 4.35 -1.51
N GLU A 249 -24.68 3.91 -1.16
CA GLU A 249 -23.45 4.07 -1.95
C GLU A 249 -23.56 3.39 -3.32
N THR A 250 -24.15 2.19 -3.45
CA THR A 250 -24.22 1.51 -4.76
C THR A 250 -25.26 2.10 -5.71
N LYS A 251 -26.34 2.71 -5.19
CA LYS A 251 -27.28 3.47 -6.02
C LYS A 251 -26.55 4.59 -6.76
N VAL A 252 -25.62 5.25 -6.07
CA VAL A 252 -24.82 6.35 -6.61
C VAL A 252 -23.98 5.89 -7.81
N TYR A 253 -23.23 4.78 -7.69
CA TYR A 253 -22.43 4.26 -8.81
C TYR A 253 -23.30 3.90 -10.02
N ARG A 254 -24.53 3.42 -9.80
CA ARG A 254 -25.45 3.05 -10.89
C ARG A 254 -26.03 4.25 -11.64
N THR A 255 -26.26 5.37 -10.95
CA THR A 255 -26.91 6.56 -11.50
C THR A 255 -25.93 7.65 -11.92
N MET A 256 -24.62 7.44 -11.74
CA MET A 256 -23.60 8.41 -12.11
C MET A 256 -23.56 8.61 -13.63
N ASP A 257 -23.63 9.87 -14.06
CA ASP A 257 -23.57 10.23 -15.48
C ASP A 257 -22.23 9.77 -16.09
N PRO A 258 -22.22 9.03 -17.21
CA PRO A 258 -20.99 8.62 -17.91
C PRO A 258 -20.03 9.77 -18.24
N LEU A 259 -20.53 11.01 -18.39
CA LEU A 259 -19.72 12.21 -18.58
C LEU A 259 -18.79 12.51 -17.38
N LEU A 260 -19.09 11.98 -16.20
CA LEU A 260 -18.30 12.15 -14.98
C LEU A 260 -17.15 11.13 -14.84
N MET A 261 -17.13 10.08 -15.67
CA MET A 261 -16.10 9.05 -15.61
C MET A 261 -14.67 9.56 -15.78
N PRO A 262 -14.36 10.55 -16.65
CA PRO A 262 -13.01 11.11 -16.74
C PRO A 262 -12.57 11.79 -15.44
N ALA A 263 -13.45 12.58 -14.80
CA ALA A 263 -13.16 13.24 -13.52
C ALA A 263 -12.91 12.21 -12.43
N LEU A 264 -13.73 11.17 -12.37
CA LEU A 264 -13.59 10.07 -11.43
C LEU A 264 -12.25 9.32 -11.60
N LYS A 265 -11.88 8.99 -12.85
CA LYS A 265 -10.60 8.34 -13.17
C LYS A 265 -9.39 9.17 -12.79
N ALA A 266 -9.48 10.50 -12.90
CA ALA A 266 -8.40 11.41 -12.51
C ALA A 266 -8.30 11.56 -10.98
N ALA A 267 -9.45 11.56 -10.28
CA ALA A 267 -9.55 11.75 -8.84
C ALA A 267 -9.10 10.53 -8.02
N PHE A 268 -9.44 9.31 -8.48
CA PHE A 268 -9.23 8.09 -7.70
C PHE A 268 -7.78 7.84 -7.27
N PRO A 269 -6.75 7.99 -8.12
CA PRO A 269 -5.38 7.78 -7.68
C PRO A 269 -4.97 8.68 -6.49
N ALA A 270 -5.42 9.94 -6.50
CA ALA A 270 -5.18 10.88 -5.42
C ALA A 270 -5.96 10.52 -4.15
N TYR A 271 -7.23 10.14 -4.32
CA TYR A 271 -8.05 9.65 -3.21
C TYR A 271 -7.46 8.40 -2.56
N THR A 272 -7.07 7.39 -3.35
CA THR A 272 -6.48 6.15 -2.85
C THR A 272 -5.24 6.45 -2.01
N PHE A 273 -4.32 7.28 -2.50
CA PHE A 273 -3.15 7.68 -1.74
C PHE A 273 -3.51 8.39 -0.43
N LEU A 274 -4.33 9.45 -0.47
CA LEU A 274 -4.70 10.20 0.74
C LEU A 274 -5.47 9.33 1.75
N SER A 275 -6.32 8.41 1.27
CA SER A 275 -7.09 7.51 2.13
C SER A 275 -6.20 6.57 2.96
N GLN A 276 -5.01 6.22 2.47
CA GLN A 276 -4.05 5.39 3.21
C GLN A 276 -3.49 6.09 4.46
N LEU A 277 -3.60 7.43 4.53
CA LEU A 277 -3.10 8.27 5.62
C LEU A 277 -4.13 8.50 6.74
N THR A 278 -5.32 7.90 6.62
CA THR A 278 -6.44 8.10 7.54
C THR A 278 -6.40 7.12 8.73
N LEU A 279 -7.08 7.47 9.83
CA LEU A 279 -7.23 6.60 10.99
C LEU A 279 -7.83 5.25 10.61
N SER A 280 -8.96 5.24 9.91
CA SER A 280 -9.66 4.01 9.55
C SER A 280 -8.83 3.07 8.67
N TYR A 281 -7.91 3.60 7.85
CA TYR A 281 -6.96 2.77 7.12
C TYR A 281 -5.89 2.17 8.04
N SER A 282 -5.31 2.99 8.92
CA SER A 282 -4.26 2.54 9.86
C SER A 282 -4.74 1.43 10.81
N GLN A 283 -6.03 1.38 11.14
CA GLN A 283 -6.63 0.35 12.00
C GLN A 283 -6.89 -0.99 11.27
N ARG A 284 -6.83 -1.06 9.94
CA ARG A 284 -7.11 -2.29 9.17
C ARG A 284 -5.95 -3.29 9.16
N GLY A 285 -4.74 -2.84 9.46
CA GLY A 285 -3.52 -3.64 9.38
C GLY A 285 -2.93 -4.00 10.76
N PRO A 286 -2.19 -5.11 10.88
CA PRO A 286 -1.28 -5.28 12.00
C PRO A 286 -0.26 -4.13 12.02
N ASP A 287 0.25 -3.78 13.20
CA ASP A 287 1.33 -2.81 13.39
C ASP A 287 2.55 -3.14 12.50
N SER A 288 2.88 -2.27 11.53
CA SER A 288 3.92 -2.51 10.50
C SER A 288 5.30 -2.78 11.10
N SER A 289 5.58 -2.22 12.28
CA SER A 289 6.82 -2.44 13.03
C SER A 289 7.01 -3.89 13.48
N LYS A 290 5.95 -4.70 13.44
CA LYS A 290 5.94 -6.12 13.79
C LYS A 290 5.77 -7.05 12.57
N ILE A 291 5.58 -6.50 11.36
CA ILE A 291 5.30 -7.29 10.14
C ILE A 291 6.60 -7.65 9.41
N TYR A 292 7.55 -6.72 9.33
CA TYR A 292 8.77 -6.91 8.54
C TYR A 292 9.94 -7.41 9.37
N GLU A 293 10.60 -8.48 8.91
CA GLU A 293 11.86 -8.95 9.51
C GLU A 293 12.99 -7.91 9.38
N ASP A 294 12.93 -7.05 8.36
CA ASP A 294 13.88 -5.96 8.11
C ASP A 294 13.10 -4.65 7.85
N PRO A 295 13.27 -3.59 8.67
CA PRO A 295 12.54 -2.34 8.54
C PRO A 295 12.71 -1.63 7.18
N ARG A 296 13.83 -1.86 6.49
CA ARG A 296 14.07 -1.28 5.16
C ARG A 296 13.08 -1.78 4.10
N ASN A 297 12.33 -2.84 4.40
CA ASN A 297 11.31 -3.38 3.50
C ASN A 297 10.03 -2.53 3.45
N GLU A 298 9.84 -1.58 4.37
CA GLU A 298 8.65 -0.74 4.44
C GLU A 298 8.55 0.24 3.26
N SER A 299 9.68 0.81 2.83
CA SER A 299 9.73 1.88 1.81
C SER A 299 10.31 1.43 0.47
N LEU A 300 10.11 0.17 0.08
CA LEU A 300 10.71 -0.39 -1.13
C LEU A 300 10.03 0.10 -2.41
N LEU A 301 10.81 0.18 -3.49
CA LEU A 301 10.32 0.32 -4.85
C LEU A 301 10.27 -1.05 -5.54
N VAL A 302 9.13 -1.38 -6.15
CA VAL A 302 8.90 -2.64 -6.87
C VAL A 302 8.66 -2.37 -8.34
N TRP A 303 9.05 -3.31 -9.22
CA TRP A 303 8.84 -3.16 -10.65
C TRP A 303 7.53 -3.83 -11.09
N ILE A 304 6.71 -3.13 -11.87
CA ILE A 304 5.53 -3.71 -12.52
C ILE A 304 5.39 -3.18 -13.96
N GLY A 305 5.09 -4.06 -14.91
CA GLY A 305 4.48 -3.66 -16.18
C GLY A 305 4.65 -4.66 -17.31
N ALA A 306 4.06 -4.31 -18.46
CA ALA A 306 4.17 -5.05 -19.71
C ALA A 306 5.45 -4.65 -20.50
N PRO A 307 5.81 -5.38 -21.58
CA PRO A 307 6.95 -5.01 -22.42
C PRO A 307 6.86 -3.55 -22.87
N GLY A 308 7.96 -2.79 -22.71
CA GLY A 308 8.03 -1.36 -23.01
C GLY A 308 7.23 -0.42 -22.07
N ARG A 309 6.54 -0.93 -21.05
CA ARG A 309 5.68 -0.15 -20.13
C ARG A 309 5.95 -0.42 -18.64
N GLY A 310 7.08 -1.04 -18.32
CA GLY A 310 7.51 -1.29 -16.94
C GLY A 310 7.92 -0.02 -16.20
N ARG A 311 7.64 0.04 -14.89
CA ARG A 311 7.97 1.16 -14.01
C ARG A 311 8.21 0.69 -12.57
N LEU A 312 8.95 1.50 -11.83
CA LEU A 312 9.10 1.36 -10.39
C LEU A 312 7.95 2.08 -9.68
N LEU A 313 7.40 1.45 -8.66
CA LEU A 313 6.30 1.97 -7.83
C LEU A 313 6.61 1.71 -6.35
N PRO A 314 6.20 2.60 -5.43
CA PRO A 314 6.20 2.31 -3.99
C PRO A 314 5.46 1.00 -3.69
N ARG A 315 5.99 0.20 -2.76
CA ARG A 315 5.49 -1.15 -2.40
C ARG A 315 3.99 -1.17 -2.09
N ASP A 316 3.51 -0.18 -1.36
CA ASP A 316 2.13 0.02 -0.92
C ASP A 316 1.19 0.54 -2.02
N MET A 317 1.75 1.11 -3.08
CA MET A 317 1.02 1.61 -4.25
C MET A 317 1.07 0.65 -5.44
N ALA A 318 1.85 -0.42 -5.34
CA ALA A 318 2.05 -1.37 -6.41
C ALA A 318 0.90 -2.38 -6.49
N GLY A 319 0.31 -2.51 -7.68
CA GLY A 319 -0.78 -3.46 -7.92
C GLY A 319 -0.89 -3.84 -9.39
N VAL A 320 -1.62 -4.94 -9.63
CA VAL A 320 -2.02 -5.36 -10.98
C VAL A 320 -3.52 -5.17 -11.16
N SER A 321 -3.92 -4.97 -12.41
CA SER A 321 -5.33 -4.90 -12.80
C SER A 321 -6.07 -6.18 -12.38
N PRO A 322 -7.33 -6.09 -11.87
CA PRO A 322 -8.19 -7.26 -11.69
C PRO A 322 -8.43 -8.05 -13.00
N TRP A 323 -8.14 -7.43 -14.14
CA TRP A 323 -8.20 -8.06 -15.45
C TRP A 323 -6.94 -8.85 -15.81
N ASP A 324 -5.87 -8.78 -15.02
CA ASP A 324 -4.69 -9.64 -15.18
C ASP A 324 -5.04 -11.11 -14.89
N SER A 325 -4.55 -12.02 -15.73
CA SER A 325 -4.80 -13.46 -15.58
C SER A 325 -4.37 -14.03 -14.24
N ILE A 326 -3.39 -13.41 -13.57
CA ILE A 326 -2.94 -13.85 -12.25
C ILE A 326 -4.07 -13.74 -11.21
N VAL A 327 -4.91 -12.72 -11.30
CA VAL A 327 -5.98 -12.46 -10.32
C VAL A 327 -7.16 -13.41 -10.52
N GLN A 328 -7.53 -13.68 -11.77
CA GLN A 328 -8.71 -14.50 -12.09
C GLN A 328 -8.45 -16.00 -11.98
N GLY A 329 -7.20 -16.45 -12.16
CA GLY A 329 -6.92 -17.89 -12.27
C GLY A 329 -5.50 -18.33 -11.94
N GLY A 330 -4.67 -17.47 -11.34
CA GLY A 330 -3.30 -17.85 -10.95
C GLY A 330 -2.35 -18.12 -12.13
N ASP A 331 -2.71 -17.66 -13.34
CA ASP A 331 -1.96 -17.91 -14.57
C ASP A 331 -0.72 -17.00 -14.66
N GLY A 332 0.34 -17.47 -14.01
CA GLY A 332 1.67 -16.90 -14.00
C GLY A 332 2.73 -17.96 -13.74
N CYS A 333 3.95 -17.71 -14.21
CA CYS A 333 5.15 -18.38 -13.73
C CYS A 333 6.03 -17.40 -12.92
N TRP A 334 6.99 -17.93 -12.15
CA TRP A 334 7.85 -17.10 -11.33
C TRP A 334 9.24 -17.70 -11.11
N GLU A 335 10.16 -16.89 -10.60
CA GLU A 335 11.50 -17.26 -10.15
C GLU A 335 11.87 -16.51 -8.88
N GLY A 336 12.76 -17.09 -8.09
CA GLY A 336 13.43 -16.42 -6.97
C GLY A 336 14.92 -16.29 -7.29
N ILE A 337 15.48 -15.09 -7.16
CA ILE A 337 16.92 -14.84 -7.34
C ILE A 337 17.49 -14.18 -6.09
N ARG A 338 18.78 -14.41 -5.84
CA ARG A 338 19.47 -13.94 -4.63
C ARG A 338 20.74 -13.17 -4.96
N VAL A 339 20.96 -12.10 -4.20
CA VAL A 339 22.08 -11.18 -4.36
C VAL A 339 23.12 -11.41 -3.27
N TYR A 340 24.37 -11.52 -3.69
CA TYR A 340 25.54 -11.60 -2.81
C TYR A 340 26.64 -10.68 -3.32
N ARG A 341 27.18 -9.80 -2.46
CA ARG A 341 28.40 -9.03 -2.74
C ARG A 341 28.46 -8.42 -4.15
N GLY A 342 27.37 -7.78 -4.57
CA GLY A 342 27.23 -7.11 -5.87
C GLY A 342 26.96 -8.03 -7.05
N LYS A 343 26.58 -9.30 -6.83
CA LYS A 343 26.32 -10.28 -7.90
C LYS A 343 25.04 -11.06 -7.64
N ILE A 344 24.38 -11.51 -8.70
CA ILE A 344 23.20 -12.38 -8.64
C ILE A 344 23.63 -13.82 -8.91
N LEU A 345 23.40 -14.73 -7.97
CA LEU A 345 23.79 -16.13 -8.12
C LEU A 345 22.89 -16.85 -9.14
N SER A 346 23.50 -17.56 -10.10
CA SER A 346 22.85 -18.41 -11.10
C SER A 346 21.76 -17.71 -11.94
N LEU A 347 21.85 -16.38 -12.15
CA LEU A 347 20.81 -15.60 -12.85
C LEU A 347 20.41 -16.20 -14.20
N ASP A 348 21.38 -16.60 -15.03
CA ASP A 348 21.11 -17.19 -16.35
C ASP A 348 20.30 -18.50 -16.25
N LYS A 349 20.54 -19.34 -15.23
CA LYS A 349 19.75 -20.55 -15.01
C LYS A 349 18.31 -20.21 -14.62
N HIS A 350 18.13 -19.23 -13.72
CA HIS A 350 16.81 -18.75 -13.30
C HIS A 350 16.01 -18.20 -14.48
N LEU A 351 16.59 -17.27 -15.25
CA LEU A 351 15.91 -16.70 -16.41
C LEU A 351 15.57 -17.76 -17.46
N ARG A 352 16.47 -18.72 -17.73
CA ARG A 352 16.16 -19.85 -18.63
C ARG A 352 14.96 -20.65 -18.15
N ARG A 353 14.82 -20.92 -16.86
CA ARG A 353 13.68 -21.67 -16.30
C ARG A 353 12.38 -20.85 -16.31
N LEU A 354 12.44 -19.54 -16.07
CA LEU A 354 11.31 -18.62 -16.23
C LEU A 354 10.76 -18.69 -17.67
N PHE A 355 11.62 -18.54 -18.67
CA PHE A 355 11.22 -18.57 -20.08
C PHE A 355 10.76 -19.95 -20.55
N ARG A 356 11.35 -21.04 -20.03
CA ARG A 356 10.84 -22.41 -20.28
C ARG A 356 9.44 -22.59 -19.71
N SER A 357 9.19 -22.09 -18.50
CA SER A 357 7.87 -22.12 -17.87
C SER A 357 6.85 -21.32 -18.68
N ALA A 358 7.19 -20.09 -19.10
CA ALA A 358 6.34 -19.26 -19.95
C ALA A 358 6.04 -19.94 -21.30
N LYS A 359 7.05 -20.58 -21.91
CA LYS A 359 6.87 -21.36 -23.15
C LYS A 359 5.94 -22.56 -22.96
N ALA A 360 6.10 -23.30 -21.86
CA ALA A 360 5.23 -24.45 -21.54
C ALA A 360 3.78 -24.02 -21.31
N LEU A 361 3.57 -22.83 -20.73
CA LEU A 361 2.25 -22.22 -20.56
C LEU A 361 1.71 -21.56 -21.85
N GLY A 362 2.48 -21.56 -22.95
CA GLY A 362 2.06 -21.00 -24.22
C GLY A 362 1.87 -19.47 -24.18
N TYR A 363 2.77 -18.75 -23.50
CA TYR A 363 2.71 -17.28 -23.47
C TYR A 363 3.12 -16.69 -24.83
N GLU A 364 2.44 -15.61 -25.22
CA GLU A 364 2.76 -14.79 -26.39
C GLU A 364 3.18 -13.39 -25.92
N ASN A 365 3.89 -12.63 -26.77
CA ASN A 365 4.38 -11.29 -26.44
C ASN A 365 5.10 -11.24 -25.06
N VAL A 366 5.97 -12.23 -24.86
CA VAL A 366 6.76 -12.39 -23.65
C VAL A 366 7.88 -11.33 -23.64
N HIS A 367 8.15 -10.76 -22.45
CA HIS A 367 9.35 -9.93 -22.25
C HIS A 367 10.60 -10.62 -22.80
N THR A 368 11.56 -9.85 -23.34
CA THR A 368 12.87 -10.38 -23.72
C THR A 368 13.73 -10.63 -22.48
N LYS A 369 14.81 -11.40 -22.64
CA LYS A 369 15.77 -11.63 -21.54
C LYS A 369 16.39 -10.31 -21.10
N GLU A 370 16.68 -9.43 -22.06
CA GLU A 370 17.30 -8.13 -21.86
C GLU A 370 16.37 -7.19 -21.09
N GLU A 371 15.07 -7.18 -21.41
CA GLU A 371 14.06 -6.40 -20.68
C GLU A 371 13.93 -6.88 -19.22
N VAL A 372 13.91 -8.20 -19.00
CA VAL A 372 13.86 -8.74 -17.62
C VAL A 372 15.13 -8.39 -16.85
N MET A 373 16.31 -8.48 -17.48
CA MET A 373 17.58 -8.12 -16.83
C MET A 373 17.66 -6.63 -16.49
N ASP A 374 17.26 -5.74 -17.40
CA ASP A 374 17.19 -4.30 -17.16
C ASP A 374 16.25 -3.96 -16.00
N ALA A 375 15.05 -4.57 -15.97
CA ALA A 375 14.10 -4.42 -14.88
C ALA A 375 14.68 -4.86 -13.52
N ILE A 376 15.39 -6.00 -13.48
CA ILE A 376 16.08 -6.49 -12.28
C ILE A 376 17.11 -5.47 -11.80
N PHE A 377 17.98 -5.00 -12.69
CA PHE A 377 19.06 -4.08 -12.31
C PHE A 377 18.54 -2.71 -11.87
N ARG A 378 17.51 -2.17 -12.52
CA ARG A 378 16.85 -0.92 -12.09
C ARG A 378 16.20 -1.06 -10.73
N THR A 379 15.55 -2.20 -10.47
CA THR A 379 14.94 -2.49 -9.17
C THR A 379 15.99 -2.56 -8.07
N LEU A 380 17.11 -3.24 -8.31
CA LEU A 380 18.22 -3.27 -7.35
C LEU A 380 18.85 -1.89 -7.13
N ALA A 381 19.00 -1.11 -8.21
CA ALA A 381 19.53 0.25 -8.16
C ALA A 381 18.69 1.18 -7.30
N ALA A 382 17.39 1.22 -7.58
CA ALA A 382 16.46 2.11 -6.90
C ALA A 382 16.34 1.82 -5.39
N ASN A 383 16.65 0.59 -4.96
CA ASN A 383 16.61 0.18 -3.56
C ASN A 383 18.00 0.07 -2.90
N GLY A 384 19.09 0.44 -3.61
CA GLY A 384 20.47 0.33 -3.07
C GLY A 384 20.90 -1.11 -2.74
N MET A 385 20.29 -2.11 -3.36
CA MET A 385 20.49 -3.52 -3.03
C MET A 385 21.73 -4.09 -3.71
N ARG A 386 22.77 -4.35 -2.91
CA ARG A 386 24.02 -4.98 -3.35
C ARG A 386 24.35 -6.27 -2.61
N ASP A 387 23.69 -6.58 -1.51
CA ASP A 387 23.89 -7.81 -0.75
C ASP A 387 22.61 -8.16 0.01
N HIS A 388 22.51 -9.40 0.53
CA HIS A 388 21.45 -9.85 1.42
C HIS A 388 20.01 -9.57 0.92
N ALA A 389 19.83 -9.56 -0.41
CA ALA A 389 18.56 -9.31 -1.04
C ALA A 389 18.06 -10.56 -1.78
N HIS A 390 16.76 -10.77 -1.72
CA HIS A 390 16.03 -11.75 -2.51
C HIS A 390 15.01 -11.03 -3.38
N MET A 391 14.84 -11.46 -4.63
CA MET A 391 13.81 -10.93 -5.50
C MET A 391 12.93 -12.06 -6.03
N ARG A 392 11.62 -11.91 -5.90
CA ARG A 392 10.65 -12.73 -6.62
C ARG A 392 10.35 -12.07 -7.96
N LEU A 393 10.66 -12.76 -9.05
CA LEU A 393 10.31 -12.39 -10.42
C LEU A 393 9.03 -13.14 -10.78
N THR A 394 7.91 -12.46 -11.00
CA THR A 394 6.67 -13.08 -11.47
C THR A 394 6.36 -12.59 -12.87
N LEU A 395 6.05 -13.52 -13.76
CA LEU A 395 5.61 -13.23 -15.12
C LEU A 395 4.20 -13.79 -15.29
N THR A 396 3.22 -12.90 -15.40
CA THR A 396 1.83 -13.28 -15.67
C THR A 396 1.61 -13.39 -17.18
N ARG A 397 0.54 -14.08 -17.60
CA ARG A 397 0.13 -14.02 -19.03
C ARG A 397 -0.29 -12.61 -19.46
N GLY A 398 -0.63 -11.74 -18.50
CA GLY A 398 -0.97 -10.35 -18.71
C GLY A 398 -2.44 -10.01 -18.48
N GLU A 399 -2.80 -8.77 -18.79
CA GLU A 399 -4.17 -8.29 -18.76
C GLU A 399 -5.03 -8.90 -19.88
N LYS A 400 -6.30 -9.13 -19.56
CA LYS A 400 -7.32 -9.57 -20.51
C LYS A 400 -8.23 -8.42 -20.91
N CYS A 401 -8.72 -8.43 -22.14
CA CYS A 401 -9.77 -7.50 -22.57
C CYS A 401 -11.17 -7.88 -22.03
N THR A 402 -11.35 -9.11 -21.52
CA THR A 402 -12.60 -9.58 -20.89
C THR A 402 -12.33 -10.74 -19.92
N SER A 403 -13.26 -10.98 -19.00
CA SER A 403 -13.17 -12.06 -18.03
C SER A 403 -13.48 -13.39 -18.72
N SER A 404 -12.51 -14.29 -18.73
CA SER A 404 -12.59 -15.58 -19.42
C SER A 404 -11.43 -16.47 -19.05
N MET A 405 -11.60 -17.79 -19.09
CA MET A 405 -10.49 -18.75 -18.99
C MET A 405 -9.69 -18.90 -20.29
N ASN A 406 -10.18 -18.36 -21.42
CA ASN A 406 -9.50 -18.50 -22.70
C ASN A 406 -8.29 -17.54 -22.81
N PRO A 407 -7.05 -18.05 -22.98
CA PRO A 407 -5.85 -17.20 -23.02
C PRO A 407 -5.77 -16.29 -24.25
N LYS A 408 -6.62 -16.48 -25.27
CA LYS A 408 -6.68 -15.58 -26.44
C LYS A 408 -7.08 -14.14 -26.09
N PHE A 409 -7.68 -13.91 -24.93
CA PHE A 409 -8.07 -12.58 -24.48
C PHE A 409 -6.92 -11.81 -23.82
N ASN A 410 -5.76 -12.44 -23.61
CA ASN A 410 -4.52 -11.81 -23.15
C ASN A 410 -3.84 -11.02 -24.28
N VAL A 411 -4.38 -9.85 -24.59
CA VAL A 411 -3.97 -9.06 -25.76
C VAL A 411 -2.97 -7.93 -25.43
N TYR A 412 -2.62 -7.74 -24.16
CA TYR A 412 -1.78 -6.62 -23.71
C TYR A 412 -0.32 -6.98 -23.41
N GLY A 413 0.07 -8.24 -23.64
CA GLY A 413 1.40 -8.78 -23.36
C GLY A 413 1.57 -9.24 -21.91
N THR A 414 2.60 -10.01 -21.62
CA THR A 414 2.90 -10.50 -20.26
C THR A 414 3.13 -9.36 -19.27
N THR A 415 2.74 -9.51 -17.99
CA THR A 415 3.09 -8.54 -16.94
C THR A 415 4.28 -9.07 -16.13
N LEU A 416 5.39 -8.34 -16.10
CA LEU A 416 6.54 -8.63 -15.25
C LEU A 416 6.38 -7.88 -13.92
N ILE A 417 6.52 -8.61 -12.82
CA ILE A 417 6.45 -8.11 -11.45
C ILE A 417 7.75 -8.51 -10.74
N ILE A 418 8.48 -7.55 -10.17
CA ILE A 418 9.68 -7.83 -9.37
C ILE A 418 9.47 -7.30 -7.97
N LEU A 419 9.42 -8.22 -7.00
CA LEU A 419 9.30 -7.92 -5.59
C LEU A 419 10.66 -8.17 -4.91
N PRO A 420 11.46 -7.11 -4.68
CA PRO A 420 12.68 -7.20 -3.88
C PRO A 420 12.36 -7.20 -2.38
N GLU A 421 13.17 -7.89 -1.58
CA GLU A 421 13.17 -7.78 -0.12
C GLU A 421 14.59 -7.98 0.44
N TRP A 422 14.93 -7.21 1.47
CA TRP A 422 16.06 -7.50 2.35
C TRP A 422 15.72 -8.74 3.18
N LYS A 423 16.51 -9.80 3.00
CA LYS A 423 16.26 -11.13 3.57
C LYS A 423 17.55 -11.75 4.12
N PRO A 424 17.88 -11.51 5.40
CA PRO A 424 18.99 -12.20 6.04
C PRO A 424 18.74 -13.71 6.07
N THR A 425 19.81 -14.51 6.07
CA THR A 425 19.74 -15.99 6.21
C THR A 425 20.24 -16.50 7.55
N GLU A 426 21.02 -15.70 8.28
CA GLU A 426 21.47 -16.03 9.64
C GLU A 426 20.57 -15.28 10.64
N GLY A 427 20.03 -16.00 11.63
CA GLY A 427 19.05 -15.45 12.59
C GLY A 427 17.67 -15.14 12.01
N ALA A 428 17.38 -15.61 10.80
CA ALA A 428 16.09 -15.44 10.15
C ALA A 428 15.01 -16.27 10.84
N THR A 429 13.77 -15.77 10.88
CA THR A 429 12.68 -16.44 11.60
C THR A 429 12.18 -17.70 10.88
N THR A 430 12.35 -17.77 9.55
CA THR A 430 11.75 -18.83 8.72
C THR A 430 12.76 -19.91 8.28
N TYR A 431 14.02 -19.54 8.00
CA TYR A 431 15.05 -20.47 7.51
C TYR A 431 16.37 -20.21 8.25
N ASP A 432 16.55 -20.82 9.43
CA ASP A 432 17.80 -20.71 10.19
C ASP A 432 18.80 -21.77 9.73
N ASN A 433 19.82 -21.32 9.00
CA ASN A 433 20.90 -22.18 8.50
C ASN A 433 21.88 -22.67 9.59
N THR A 434 21.67 -22.26 10.85
CA THR A 434 22.48 -22.62 12.02
C THR A 434 21.77 -23.61 12.93
N SER A 435 20.63 -23.22 13.54
CA SER A 435 19.89 -24.10 14.47
C SER A 435 19.10 -25.19 13.75
N GLY A 436 18.83 -25.00 12.46
CA GLY A 436 17.96 -25.86 11.68
C GLY A 436 16.48 -25.71 12.07
N ILE A 437 15.65 -26.50 11.40
CA ILE A 437 14.19 -26.46 11.49
C ILE A 437 13.60 -27.83 11.80
N ALA A 438 12.36 -27.83 12.31
CA ALA A 438 11.53 -29.02 12.43
C ALA A 438 10.49 -29.07 11.30
N LEU A 439 10.12 -30.28 10.89
CA LEU A 439 9.11 -30.56 9.87
C LEU A 439 8.01 -31.47 10.39
N ILE A 440 6.84 -31.39 9.74
CA ILE A 440 5.80 -32.42 9.79
C ILE A 440 5.56 -33.00 8.40
N THR A 441 5.03 -34.21 8.30
CA THR A 441 4.55 -34.78 7.04
C THR A 441 3.17 -34.24 6.72
N ALA A 442 3.02 -33.68 5.52
CA ALA A 442 1.77 -33.13 5.03
C ALA A 442 0.74 -34.22 4.72
N SER A 443 -0.52 -33.94 5.02
CA SER A 443 -1.62 -34.82 4.58
C SER A 443 -1.90 -34.68 3.08
N GLN A 444 -1.62 -33.53 2.47
CA GLN A 444 -1.78 -33.32 1.02
C GLN A 444 -0.63 -33.95 0.23
N ARG A 445 -0.95 -34.52 -0.93
CA ARG A 445 0.04 -35.02 -1.90
C ARG A 445 0.47 -33.94 -2.86
N ARG A 446 1.72 -34.04 -3.32
CA ARG A 446 2.29 -33.09 -4.26
C ARG A 446 1.71 -33.28 -5.67
N ASN A 447 1.53 -32.18 -6.39
CA ASN A 447 1.00 -32.19 -7.75
C ASN A 447 1.77 -33.18 -8.64
N SER A 448 1.03 -34.04 -9.33
CA SER A 448 1.58 -34.88 -10.39
C SER A 448 1.69 -34.08 -11.69
N PRO A 449 2.66 -34.38 -12.57
CA PRO A 449 2.68 -33.89 -13.95
C PRO A 449 1.36 -34.06 -14.72
N ALA A 450 0.53 -35.04 -14.34
CA ALA A 450 -0.80 -35.25 -14.92
C ALA A 450 -1.83 -34.17 -14.57
N THR A 451 -1.54 -33.30 -13.59
CA THR A 451 -2.46 -32.27 -13.10
C THR A 451 -1.87 -30.87 -13.26
N CYS A 452 -0.72 -30.63 -12.63
CA CYS A 452 0.03 -29.39 -12.72
C CYS A 452 1.52 -29.73 -12.57
N ASP A 453 2.25 -29.78 -13.68
CA ASP A 453 3.66 -30.20 -13.65
C ASP A 453 4.52 -29.14 -12.96
N SER A 454 5.11 -29.53 -11.82
CA SER A 454 6.02 -28.70 -11.01
C SER A 454 7.30 -28.29 -11.75
N LYS A 455 7.59 -28.84 -12.93
CA LYS A 455 8.67 -28.34 -13.81
C LYS A 455 8.36 -26.95 -14.38
N ILE A 456 7.07 -26.59 -14.43
CA ILE A 456 6.64 -25.20 -14.59
C ILE A 456 6.68 -24.57 -13.21
N HIS A 457 7.50 -23.54 -13.02
CA HIS A 457 7.54 -22.82 -11.75
C HIS A 457 6.35 -21.86 -11.69
N HIS A 458 5.17 -22.39 -11.37
CA HIS A 458 3.87 -21.73 -11.51
C HIS A 458 3.41 -21.01 -10.22
N ASN A 459 2.45 -20.08 -10.33
CA ASN A 459 1.86 -19.39 -9.18
C ASN A 459 0.67 -20.13 -8.52
N ASN A 460 0.26 -21.30 -9.03
CA ASN A 460 -0.82 -22.11 -8.46
C ASN A 460 -0.40 -22.85 -7.17
N MET A 461 -0.21 -22.11 -6.08
CA MET A 461 0.47 -22.56 -4.86
C MET A 461 -0.48 -23.07 -3.76
N ILE A 462 -1.79 -23.21 -3.99
CA ILE A 462 -2.71 -23.69 -2.95
C ILE A 462 -2.36 -25.09 -2.42
N ASN A 463 -1.84 -25.97 -3.30
CA ASN A 463 -1.33 -27.30 -2.94
C ASN A 463 -0.16 -27.24 -1.95
N ASN A 464 0.60 -26.14 -1.95
CA ASN A 464 1.75 -25.90 -1.10
C ASN A 464 1.37 -25.11 0.17
N ILE A 465 0.43 -24.16 0.06
CA ILE A 465 -0.04 -23.34 1.18
C ILE A 465 -0.78 -24.17 2.22
N LEU A 466 -1.60 -25.15 1.79
CA LEU A 466 -2.34 -26.02 2.73
C LEU A 466 -1.40 -26.82 3.67
N PRO A 467 -0.35 -27.51 3.19
CA PRO A 467 0.70 -28.07 4.04
C PRO A 467 1.36 -27.04 4.96
N LYS A 468 1.65 -25.82 4.47
CA LYS A 468 2.25 -24.77 5.31
C LYS A 468 1.33 -24.38 6.48
N ILE A 469 0.01 -24.34 6.26
CA ILE A 469 -0.96 -24.13 7.34
C ILE A 469 -0.87 -25.24 8.38
N GLN A 470 -0.73 -26.51 7.96
CA GLN A 470 -0.54 -27.63 8.88
C GLN A 470 0.73 -27.48 9.72
N ALA A 471 1.85 -27.10 9.08
CA ALA A 471 3.12 -26.87 9.77
C ALA A 471 2.99 -25.76 10.83
N ASN A 472 2.34 -24.65 10.47
CA ASN A 472 2.09 -23.54 11.40
C ASN A 472 1.26 -23.99 12.61
N LEU A 473 0.18 -24.75 12.38
CA LEU A 473 -0.67 -25.27 13.45
C LEU A 473 0.04 -26.30 14.34
N ALA A 474 1.00 -27.03 13.79
CA ALA A 474 1.87 -27.94 14.53
C ALA A 474 3.06 -27.24 15.22
N GLY A 475 3.23 -25.93 15.03
CA GLY A 475 4.33 -25.15 15.61
C GLY A 475 5.71 -25.48 15.01
N VAL A 476 5.77 -25.93 13.76
CA VAL A 476 7.02 -26.25 13.05
C VAL A 476 7.21 -25.39 11.80
N ALA A 477 8.40 -25.40 11.20
CA ALA A 477 8.78 -24.45 10.16
C ALA A 477 8.13 -24.76 8.80
N ASP A 478 8.11 -26.02 8.37
CA ASP A 478 7.64 -26.43 7.05
C ASP A 478 7.03 -27.85 7.09
N ALA A 479 6.43 -28.26 5.98
CA ALA A 479 5.80 -29.56 5.81
C ALA A 479 6.46 -30.37 4.69
N LEU A 480 6.87 -31.59 5.00
CA LEU A 480 7.37 -32.61 4.08
C LEU A 480 6.21 -33.18 3.24
N MET A 481 6.31 -33.14 1.92
CA MET A 481 5.26 -33.60 1.01
C MET A 481 5.65 -34.92 0.33
N LEU A 482 4.62 -35.74 0.06
CA LEU A 482 4.74 -37.04 -0.59
C LEU A 482 4.09 -37.05 -1.98
N ASP A 483 4.56 -37.93 -2.86
CA ASP A 483 3.91 -38.27 -4.12
C ASP A 483 2.68 -39.16 -3.91
N LEU A 484 1.99 -39.50 -5.01
CA LEU A 484 0.77 -40.31 -4.97
C LEU A 484 1.03 -41.77 -4.53
N GLU A 485 2.27 -42.24 -4.61
CA GLU A 485 2.68 -43.59 -4.22
C GLU A 485 3.25 -43.61 -2.78
N GLY A 486 3.39 -42.45 -2.13
CA GLY A 486 3.83 -42.31 -0.75
C GLY A 486 5.33 -42.09 -0.58
N PHE A 487 6.10 -41.82 -1.65
CA PHE A 487 7.50 -41.46 -1.54
C PHE A 487 7.68 -39.97 -1.32
N VAL A 488 8.78 -39.57 -0.67
CA VAL A 488 9.08 -38.17 -0.40
C VAL A 488 9.41 -37.41 -1.70
N THR A 489 8.93 -36.17 -1.83
CA THR A 489 9.18 -35.34 -3.02
C THR A 489 10.01 -34.09 -2.72
N GLU A 490 9.46 -33.23 -1.86
CA GLU A 490 10.00 -31.91 -1.47
C GLU A 490 9.20 -31.44 -0.24
N THR A 491 9.53 -30.29 0.33
CA THR A 491 8.64 -29.61 1.28
C THR A 491 7.62 -28.73 0.55
N ASN A 492 6.76 -28.04 1.28
CA ASN A 492 5.88 -27.02 0.69
C ASN A 492 6.60 -25.90 -0.08
N ALA A 493 7.89 -25.64 0.17
CA ALA A 493 8.59 -24.51 -0.44
C ALA A 493 10.03 -24.80 -0.94
N THR A 494 10.61 -25.95 -0.60
CA THR A 494 12.03 -26.25 -0.81
C THR A 494 12.24 -27.71 -1.19
N ASN A 495 13.25 -28.01 -2.01
CA ASN A 495 13.65 -29.40 -2.24
C ASN A 495 14.31 -29.98 -0.98
N ILE A 496 14.45 -31.30 -0.89
CA ILE A 496 14.99 -31.97 0.30
C ILE A 496 16.08 -32.99 -0.04
N PHE A 497 17.03 -33.13 0.87
CA PHE A 497 18.12 -34.10 0.85
C PHE A 497 18.19 -34.85 2.18
N MET A 498 18.68 -36.09 2.13
CA MET A 498 19.12 -36.83 3.32
C MET A 498 20.52 -37.39 3.11
N VAL A 499 21.19 -37.73 4.21
CA VAL A 499 22.42 -38.53 4.25
C VAL A 499 22.10 -39.80 5.00
N ASP A 500 22.37 -40.95 4.39
CA ASP A 500 22.20 -42.26 5.05
C ASP A 500 23.39 -42.63 5.94
N ASP A 501 23.31 -43.80 6.57
CA ASP A 501 24.33 -44.35 7.47
C ASP A 501 25.65 -44.70 6.76
N GLU A 502 25.62 -44.89 5.43
CA GLU A 502 26.82 -45.07 4.60
C GLU A 502 27.45 -43.72 4.17
N GLY A 503 26.83 -42.60 4.52
CA GLY A 503 27.28 -41.24 4.16
C GLY A 503 26.95 -40.85 2.71
N ILE A 504 25.99 -41.52 2.07
CA ILE A 504 25.54 -41.22 0.71
C ILE A 504 24.49 -40.11 0.77
N LEU A 505 24.73 -39.06 -0.01
CA LEU A 505 23.79 -37.96 -0.19
C LEU A 505 22.67 -38.37 -1.15
N LEU A 506 21.44 -38.35 -0.66
CA LEU A 506 20.25 -38.78 -1.38
C LEU A 506 19.27 -37.63 -1.57
N THR A 507 18.62 -37.56 -2.72
CA THR A 507 17.47 -36.66 -2.96
C THR A 507 16.45 -37.31 -3.89
N PRO A 508 15.13 -37.07 -3.68
CA PRO A 508 14.09 -37.58 -4.56
C PRO A 508 14.29 -37.21 -6.04
N HIS A 509 13.76 -38.04 -6.95
CA HIS A 509 13.59 -37.65 -8.35
C HIS A 509 12.68 -36.41 -8.49
N ALA A 510 12.97 -35.58 -9.49
CA ALA A 510 12.18 -34.38 -9.79
C ALA A 510 10.92 -34.69 -10.62
N ASP A 511 10.19 -35.73 -10.22
CA ASP A 511 8.98 -36.18 -10.92
C ASP A 511 7.77 -35.33 -10.52
N HIS A 512 7.59 -35.09 -9.21
CA HIS A 512 6.49 -34.32 -8.64
C HIS A 512 6.93 -32.97 -8.04
N CYS A 513 8.24 -32.71 -7.98
CA CYS A 513 8.81 -31.49 -7.43
C CYS A 513 9.48 -30.61 -8.49
N LEU A 514 9.73 -29.35 -8.15
CA LEU A 514 10.49 -28.46 -9.02
C LEU A 514 11.94 -28.94 -9.10
N PRO A 515 12.56 -29.08 -10.29
CA PRO A 515 14.00 -29.28 -10.41
C PRO A 515 14.72 -28.00 -9.99
N GLY A 516 14.95 -27.84 -8.69
CA GLY A 516 15.54 -26.65 -8.09
C GLY A 516 16.96 -26.38 -8.58
N ILE A 517 17.28 -25.10 -8.81
CA ILE A 517 18.63 -24.68 -9.18
C ILE A 517 19.60 -24.86 -8.00
N THR A 518 19.15 -24.58 -6.77
CA THR A 518 19.93 -24.89 -5.55
C THR A 518 20.16 -26.39 -5.41
N ARG A 519 19.13 -27.22 -5.66
CA ARG A 519 19.25 -28.70 -5.66
C ARG A 519 20.29 -29.17 -6.68
N GLU A 520 20.22 -28.69 -7.92
CA GLU A 520 21.22 -28.99 -8.96
C GLU A 520 22.63 -28.57 -8.50
N THR A 521 22.74 -27.39 -7.91
CA THR A 521 24.00 -26.84 -7.38
C THR A 521 24.58 -27.71 -6.28
N VAL A 522 23.76 -28.19 -5.34
CA VAL A 522 24.20 -29.12 -4.28
C VAL A 522 24.72 -30.42 -4.87
N ILE A 523 24.04 -31.01 -5.86
CA ILE A 523 24.51 -32.22 -6.54
C ILE A 523 25.87 -31.98 -7.22
N THR A 524 26.06 -30.81 -7.84
CA THR A 524 27.36 -30.43 -8.41
C THR A 524 28.44 -30.30 -7.33
N LEU A 525 28.17 -29.58 -6.24
CA LEU A 525 29.11 -29.41 -5.14
C LEU A 525 29.46 -30.72 -4.44
N ALA A 526 28.49 -31.61 -4.25
CA ALA A 526 28.72 -32.92 -3.65
C ALA A 526 29.72 -33.75 -4.48
N LYS A 527 29.56 -33.75 -5.81
CA LYS A 527 30.53 -34.38 -6.74
C LYS A 527 31.92 -33.75 -6.64
N GLU A 528 32.00 -32.42 -6.60
CA GLU A 528 33.28 -31.70 -6.46
C GLU A 528 33.98 -32.00 -5.11
N LEU A 529 33.20 -32.23 -4.05
CA LEU A 529 33.68 -32.54 -2.70
C LEU A 529 33.90 -34.04 -2.46
N GLY A 530 33.68 -34.89 -3.47
CA GLY A 530 33.82 -36.35 -3.36
C GLY A 530 32.78 -37.01 -2.46
N ILE A 531 31.60 -36.40 -2.28
CA ILE A 531 30.49 -36.95 -1.50
C ILE A 531 29.66 -37.87 -2.41
N PRO A 532 29.57 -39.18 -2.14
CA PRO A 532 28.71 -40.09 -2.92
C PRO A 532 27.29 -39.53 -2.98
N THR A 533 26.70 -39.49 -4.18
CA THR A 533 25.40 -38.86 -4.39
C THR A 533 24.53 -39.72 -5.28
N GLU A 534 23.30 -39.97 -4.86
CA GLU A 534 22.30 -40.69 -5.64
C GLU A 534 20.97 -39.91 -5.71
N VAL A 535 20.35 -39.95 -6.89
CA VAL A 535 19.00 -39.42 -7.10
C VAL A 535 18.08 -40.61 -7.34
N ARG A 536 17.22 -40.92 -6.37
CA ARG A 536 16.29 -42.05 -6.42
C ARG A 536 15.00 -41.75 -5.67
N ARG A 537 14.02 -42.65 -5.73
CA ARG A 537 12.87 -42.62 -4.82
C ARG A 537 13.35 -42.94 -3.40
N VAL A 538 12.87 -42.17 -2.43
CA VAL A 538 13.21 -42.32 -1.01
C VAL A 538 11.91 -42.35 -0.23
N SER A 539 11.73 -43.39 0.58
CA SER A 539 10.55 -43.56 1.41
C SER A 539 10.59 -42.64 2.63
N LEU A 540 9.43 -42.41 3.24
CA LEU A 540 9.35 -41.64 4.47
C LEU A 540 10.13 -42.30 5.64
N ALA A 541 10.16 -43.64 5.67
CA ALA A 541 10.89 -44.40 6.69
C ALA A 541 12.41 -44.17 6.61
N GLU A 542 12.97 -44.05 5.40
CA GLU A 542 14.38 -43.72 5.20
C GLU A 542 14.71 -42.32 5.71
N PHE A 543 13.85 -41.33 5.45
CA PHE A 543 14.04 -39.97 5.99
C PHE A 543 14.02 -39.92 7.52
N TYR A 544 13.22 -40.77 8.17
CA TYR A 544 13.22 -40.87 9.63
C TYR A 544 14.49 -41.53 10.19
N ALA A 545 15.16 -42.36 9.39
CA ALA A 545 16.37 -43.09 9.78
C ALA A 545 17.67 -42.40 9.31
N ALA A 546 17.57 -41.23 8.68
CA ALA A 546 18.71 -40.50 8.14
C ALA A 546 19.65 -39.95 9.23
N GLU A 547 20.94 -39.90 8.94
CA GLU A 547 21.98 -39.27 9.76
C GLU A 547 21.92 -37.74 9.66
N GLU A 548 21.61 -37.23 8.47
CA GLU A 548 21.39 -35.79 8.24
C GLU A 548 20.21 -35.58 7.29
N VAL A 549 19.44 -34.52 7.50
CA VAL A 549 18.44 -34.04 6.54
C VAL A 549 18.60 -32.53 6.41
N PHE A 550 18.45 -32.00 5.20
CA PHE A 550 18.41 -30.55 4.97
C PHE A 550 17.55 -30.20 3.77
N THR A 551 16.96 -29.00 3.80
CA THR A 551 16.20 -28.46 2.68
C THR A 551 17.06 -27.54 1.81
N THR A 552 16.64 -27.35 0.57
CA THR A 552 17.32 -26.45 -0.37
C THR A 552 16.37 -25.54 -1.14
N GLY A 553 16.71 -24.26 -1.22
CA GLY A 553 15.96 -23.25 -1.96
C GLY A 553 16.75 -21.97 -2.17
N THR A 554 16.37 -21.11 -3.12
CA THR A 554 17.10 -19.86 -3.35
C THR A 554 17.03 -18.92 -2.15
N MET A 555 15.90 -18.90 -1.43
CA MET A 555 15.72 -18.03 -0.26
C MET A 555 16.41 -18.57 0.99
N GLY A 556 16.15 -19.82 1.37
CA GLY A 556 16.72 -20.47 2.57
C GLY A 556 18.11 -21.07 2.39
N GLU A 557 18.64 -21.11 1.16
CA GLU A 557 19.92 -21.77 0.81
C GLU A 557 19.91 -23.27 1.16
N LEU A 558 20.68 -23.71 2.16
CA LEU A 558 20.75 -25.07 2.67
C LEU A 558 20.39 -25.05 4.16
N THR A 559 19.16 -25.42 4.52
CA THR A 559 18.66 -25.32 5.90
C THR A 559 18.62 -26.70 6.56
N PRO A 560 19.36 -26.96 7.66
CA PRO A 560 19.34 -28.24 8.36
C PRO A 560 17.95 -28.59 8.91
N VAL A 561 17.58 -29.86 8.91
CA VAL A 561 16.34 -30.38 9.50
C VAL A 561 16.71 -31.27 10.67
N THR A 562 16.30 -30.86 11.87
CA THR A 562 16.67 -31.53 13.13
C THR A 562 15.61 -32.52 13.61
N ARG A 563 14.37 -32.39 13.11
CA ARG A 563 13.24 -33.22 13.52
C ARG A 563 12.21 -33.36 12.41
N ILE A 564 11.63 -34.55 12.25
CA ILE A 564 10.47 -34.81 11.37
C ILE A 564 9.42 -35.59 12.15
N ASP A 565 8.17 -35.11 12.19
CA ASP A 565 7.04 -35.78 12.87
C ASP A 565 7.34 -36.18 14.32
N GLY A 566 8.04 -35.31 15.04
CA GLY A 566 8.45 -35.54 16.43
C GLY A 566 9.75 -36.33 16.60
N ARG A 567 10.25 -37.01 15.56
CA ARG A 567 11.47 -37.84 15.60
C ARG A 567 12.71 -36.99 15.33
N VAL A 568 13.71 -37.10 16.21
CA VAL A 568 15.01 -36.47 16.01
C VAL A 568 15.70 -37.12 14.81
N ILE A 569 16.29 -36.29 13.94
CA ILE A 569 17.10 -36.75 12.80
C ILE A 569 18.56 -36.68 13.21
N GLY A 570 19.31 -37.77 13.03
CA GLY A 570 20.66 -37.93 13.56
C GLY A 570 20.75 -37.48 15.03
N GLU A 571 21.67 -36.55 15.30
CA GLU A 571 21.89 -35.96 16.63
C GLU A 571 21.02 -34.72 16.92
N GLY A 572 20.06 -34.39 16.05
CA GLY A 572 19.17 -33.23 16.22
C GLY A 572 19.87 -31.88 16.01
N VAL A 573 21.01 -31.88 15.33
CA VAL A 573 21.82 -30.70 15.01
C VAL A 573 22.28 -30.74 13.56
N ARG A 574 22.85 -29.64 13.07
CA ARG A 574 23.47 -29.62 11.74
C ARG A 574 24.64 -30.62 11.66
N GLY A 575 24.54 -31.57 10.74
CA GLY A 575 25.60 -32.54 10.48
C GLY A 575 26.75 -32.01 9.60
N GLU A 576 27.78 -32.85 9.44
CA GLU A 576 29.05 -32.48 8.82
C GLU A 576 28.96 -32.39 7.29
N VAL A 577 28.20 -33.27 6.62
CA VAL A 577 27.99 -33.21 5.18
C VAL A 577 27.26 -31.92 4.82
N THR A 578 26.19 -31.60 5.55
CA THR A 578 25.42 -30.37 5.40
C THR A 578 26.31 -29.13 5.58
N LYS A 579 27.15 -29.11 6.63
CA LYS A 579 28.08 -28.02 6.90
C LYS A 579 29.11 -27.83 5.78
N ARG A 580 29.73 -28.91 5.30
CA ARG A 580 30.70 -28.85 4.18
C ARG A 580 30.05 -28.28 2.91
N LEU A 581 28.82 -28.67 2.61
CA LEU A 581 28.06 -28.15 1.48
C LEU A 581 27.69 -26.67 1.66
N GLN A 582 27.28 -26.24 2.86
CA GLN A 582 27.03 -24.82 3.17
C GLN A 582 28.28 -23.97 2.95
N GLU A 583 29.44 -24.42 3.44
CA GLU A 583 30.72 -23.71 3.29
C GLU A 583 31.13 -23.59 1.81
N ALA A 584 30.91 -24.63 1.01
CA ALA A 584 31.16 -24.59 -0.43
C ALA A 584 30.17 -23.67 -1.16
N TYR A 585 28.88 -23.70 -0.78
CA TYR A 585 27.83 -22.87 -1.37
C TYR A 585 28.09 -21.37 -1.16
N LYS A 586 28.49 -20.97 0.06
CA LYS A 586 28.82 -19.57 0.41
C LYS A 586 29.93 -18.95 -0.44
N LYS A 587 30.80 -19.78 -1.04
CA LYS A 587 31.92 -19.37 -1.91
C LYS A 587 31.53 -19.26 -3.39
N LEU A 588 30.37 -19.77 -3.81
CA LEU A 588 29.94 -19.76 -5.22
C LEU A 588 29.89 -18.37 -5.86
N PRO A 589 29.43 -17.29 -5.18
CA PRO A 589 29.40 -15.96 -5.79
C PRO A 589 30.78 -15.43 -6.25
N GLU A 590 31.86 -15.97 -5.71
CA GLU A 590 33.23 -15.61 -6.08
C GLU A 590 33.77 -16.42 -7.26
N ARG A 591 33.16 -17.57 -7.56
CA ARG A 591 33.58 -18.43 -8.68
C ARG A 591 33.10 -17.87 -10.01
N GLU A 592 33.97 -17.93 -11.01
CA GLU A 592 33.65 -17.57 -12.38
C GLU A 592 32.51 -18.44 -12.94
N GLY A 593 31.59 -17.84 -13.71
CA GLY A 593 30.47 -18.52 -14.33
C GLY A 593 29.25 -18.81 -13.43
N TRP A 594 29.36 -18.60 -12.12
CA TRP A 594 28.28 -18.88 -11.18
C TRP A 594 27.37 -17.69 -10.88
N ALA A 595 27.88 -16.47 -10.97
CA ALA A 595 27.12 -15.27 -10.63
C ALA A 595 27.26 -14.18 -11.68
N THR A 596 26.18 -13.44 -11.90
CA THR A 596 26.15 -12.29 -12.81
C THR A 596 26.43 -11.01 -12.04
N PRO A 597 27.45 -10.22 -12.39
CA PRO A 597 27.70 -8.92 -11.77
C PRO A 597 26.51 -7.98 -11.94
N ILE A 598 26.15 -7.28 -10.87
CA ILE A 598 25.21 -6.16 -10.93
C ILE A 598 26.00 -4.95 -11.43
N PRO A 599 25.58 -4.29 -12.53
CA PRO A 599 26.27 -3.10 -13.03
C PRO A 599 26.45 -2.03 -11.95
N ALA A 600 27.55 -1.27 -11.99
CA ALA A 600 27.69 -0.09 -11.14
C ALA A 600 26.52 0.87 -11.43
N PHE A 601 25.99 1.51 -10.39
CA PHE A 601 25.03 2.59 -10.61
C PHE A 601 25.84 3.76 -11.13
N ALA A 602 25.43 4.38 -12.23
CA ALA A 602 26.02 5.64 -12.61
C ALA A 602 25.54 6.67 -11.58
N ASP A 603 26.46 7.29 -10.84
CA ASP A 603 26.15 8.50 -10.10
C ASP A 603 25.89 9.57 -11.17
N SER A 604 24.60 9.85 -11.43
CA SER A 604 24.19 10.93 -12.33
C SER A 604 24.26 12.28 -11.63
#